data_AF-A0A973SME7-F1
#
_entry.id   AF-A0A973SME7-F1
#
_cell.length_a   1.000
_cell.length_b   1.000
_cell.length_c   1.000
_cell.angle_alpha   90.00
_cell.angle_beta   90.00
_cell.angle_gamma   90.00
#
_symmetry.space_group_name_H-M   'P 1'
#
loop_
_entity.id
_entity.type
_entity.pdbx_description
1 polymer ?
#
loop_
_entity_poly.entity_id
_entity_poly.type
_entity_poly.pdbx_seq_one_letter_code
_entity_poly.pdbx_strand_id
1 'polypeptide(L)'
;MVFHDLIGDARVVLLGEGAHNIAEFHELRRQLLRALVEEHGFTAFVMESGFPEGLLVDAWIGGAQGRVEDVARDGITYRFGECAPMHRQLTWMRERGVRFYGMDVPGSSTSPGPAVRVLTEDRELRRLSDLGGRTEAAIRYAAMPEGERARLLDALRELAARGSASADDVVRHCAASLRAFVAELDPPETGPYPRDAFMAETVRWVL
;
A
#
# COMPACT_ATOMS: atom_id res chain seq x y z
N MET A 1 -9.34 12.78 30.96
CA MET A 1 -8.26 11.88 30.53
C MET A 1 -7.84 12.37 29.16
N VAL A 2 -6.78 13.16 29.14
CA VAL A 2 -6.48 14.14 28.09
C VAL A 2 -5.59 13.42 27.10
N PHE A 3 -5.96 13.34 25.82
CA PHE A 3 -5.31 12.62 24.71
C PHE A 3 -3.88 12.04 24.95
N HIS A 4 -2.92 12.85 25.42
CA HIS A 4 -1.59 12.42 25.85
C HIS A 4 -1.55 11.19 26.79
N ASP A 5 -2.39 11.16 27.84
CA ASP A 5 -2.45 10.06 28.82
C ASP A 5 -2.85 8.74 28.16
N LEU A 6 -3.65 8.81 27.09
CA LEU A 6 -4.12 7.63 26.35
C LEU A 6 -3.01 7.06 25.45
N ILE A 7 -2.15 7.92 24.89
CA ILE A 7 -1.04 7.50 24.02
C ILE A 7 0.10 6.89 24.84
N GLY A 8 0.46 7.50 25.97
CA GLY A 8 1.56 7.04 26.81
C GLY A 8 2.86 6.84 26.01
N ASP A 9 3.53 5.70 26.22
CA ASP A 9 4.78 5.32 25.53
C ASP A 9 4.54 4.48 24.26
N ALA A 10 3.34 4.51 23.68
CA ALA A 10 3.02 3.72 22.50
C ALA A 10 3.88 4.12 21.30
N ARG A 11 4.58 3.15 20.69
CA ARG A 11 5.31 3.34 19.42
C ARG A 11 4.42 3.25 18.18
N VAL A 12 3.24 2.63 18.33
CA VAL A 12 2.27 2.42 17.25
C VAL A 12 0.88 2.78 17.78
N VAL A 13 0.17 3.62 17.02
CA VAL A 13 -1.22 4.00 17.29
C VAL A 13 -2.05 3.63 16.06
N LEU A 14 -3.03 2.74 16.25
CA LEU A 14 -3.91 2.28 15.18
C LEU A 14 -5.20 3.10 15.17
N LEU A 15 -5.48 3.74 14.03
CA LEU A 15 -6.67 4.57 13.84
C LEU A 15 -7.62 3.88 12.86
N GLY A 16 -8.66 3.23 13.39
CA GLY A 16 -9.73 2.65 12.58
C GLY A 16 -10.78 3.69 12.18
N GLU A 17 -11.55 3.38 11.14
CA GLU A 17 -12.73 4.14 10.74
C GLU A 17 -13.93 3.22 10.55
N GLY A 18 -15.14 3.72 10.83
CA GLY A 18 -16.37 2.93 10.71
C GLY A 18 -16.88 2.80 9.26
N ALA A 19 -16.38 3.64 8.36
CA ALA A 19 -16.71 3.67 6.94
C ALA A 19 -15.64 4.45 6.15
N HIS A 20 -15.44 4.11 4.89
CA HIS A 20 -14.50 4.83 4.03
C HIS A 20 -15.12 6.09 3.40
N ASN A 21 -14.26 7.04 3.00
CA ASN A 21 -14.63 8.26 2.26
C ASN A 21 -15.60 9.21 3.00
N ILE A 22 -15.50 9.25 4.33
CA ILE A 22 -16.24 10.19 5.18
C ILE A 22 -15.34 11.39 5.50
N ALA A 23 -15.81 12.60 5.19
CA ALA A 23 -15.02 13.83 5.33
C ALA A 23 -14.58 14.07 6.79
N GLU A 24 -15.44 13.77 7.75
CA GLU A 24 -15.21 13.90 9.18
C GLU A 24 -14.09 12.96 9.66
N PHE A 25 -13.99 11.75 9.11
CA PHE A 25 -12.91 10.82 9.45
C PHE A 25 -11.57 11.28 8.88
N HIS A 26 -11.54 11.87 7.69
CA HIS A 26 -10.33 12.50 7.17
C HIS A 26 -9.86 13.64 8.06
N GLU A 27 -10.78 14.51 8.49
CA GLU A 27 -10.43 15.65 9.31
C GLU A 27 -9.96 15.23 10.71
N LEU A 28 -10.63 14.27 11.35
CA LEU A 28 -10.21 13.71 12.62
C LEU A 28 -8.83 13.06 12.52
N ARG A 29 -8.61 12.20 11.51
CA ARG A 29 -7.32 11.54 11.28
C ARG A 29 -6.20 12.56 11.07
N ARG A 30 -6.48 13.61 10.30
CA ARG A 30 -5.53 14.70 10.07
C ARG A 30 -5.16 15.42 11.38
N GLN A 31 -6.15 15.73 12.22
CA GLN A 31 -5.89 16.38 13.52
C GLN A 31 -5.07 15.47 14.46
N LEU A 32 -5.44 14.19 14.54
CA LEU A 32 -4.74 13.19 15.35
C LEU A 32 -3.30 12.99 14.88
N LEU A 33 -3.08 12.81 13.57
CA LEU A 33 -1.74 12.66 13.00
C LEU A 33 -0.86 13.86 13.32
N ARG A 34 -1.40 15.08 13.23
CA ARG A 34 -0.65 16.29 13.56
C ARG A 34 -0.24 16.31 15.02
N ALA A 35 -1.15 16.03 15.95
CA ALA A 35 -0.82 15.96 17.37
C ALA A 35 0.23 14.87 17.66
N LEU A 36 0.08 13.68 17.07
CA LEU A 36 1.05 12.57 17.21
C LEU A 36 2.45 12.96 16.70
N VAL A 37 2.54 13.65 15.57
CA VAL A 37 3.83 14.08 15.01
C VAL A 37 4.41 15.26 15.79
N GLU A 38 3.63 16.31 16.02
CA GLU A 38 4.09 17.58 16.59
C GLU A 38 4.35 17.49 18.10
N GLU A 39 3.63 16.62 18.83
CA GLU A 39 3.68 16.54 20.30
C GLU A 39 4.28 15.21 20.81
N HIS A 40 4.20 14.13 20.03
CA HIS A 40 4.66 12.78 20.44
C HIS A 40 5.80 12.21 19.58
N GLY A 41 6.29 12.94 18.57
CA GLY A 41 7.46 12.55 17.79
C GLY A 41 7.24 11.37 16.85
N PHE A 42 6.00 11.07 16.47
CA PHE A 42 5.73 10.08 15.41
C PHE A 42 6.29 10.57 14.08
N THR A 43 6.85 9.65 13.29
CA THR A 43 7.56 9.97 12.03
C THR A 43 7.02 9.26 10.80
N ALA A 44 6.06 8.35 10.97
CA ALA A 44 5.51 7.52 9.90
C ALA A 44 3.98 7.52 9.92
N PHE A 45 3.39 7.59 8.72
CA PHE A 45 1.97 7.35 8.48
C PHE A 45 1.81 6.09 7.63
N VAL A 46 1.15 5.08 8.19
CA VAL A 46 0.89 3.80 7.54
C VAL A 46 -0.59 3.73 7.16
N MET A 47 -0.89 3.43 5.90
CA MET A 47 -2.25 3.42 5.36
C MET A 47 -2.61 2.03 4.83
N GLU A 48 -3.87 1.61 5.00
CA GLU A 48 -4.45 0.44 4.34
C GLU A 48 -4.55 0.69 2.82
N SER A 49 -3.39 0.69 2.18
CA SER A 49 -3.15 0.95 0.77
C SER A 49 -1.96 0.12 0.31
N GLY A 50 -1.90 -0.19 -0.98
CA GLY A 50 -0.84 -1.03 -1.56
C GLY A 50 0.57 -0.55 -1.20
N PHE A 51 1.41 -1.46 -0.67
CA PHE A 51 2.79 -1.17 -0.32
C PHE A 51 3.62 -0.69 -1.53
N PRO A 52 3.59 -1.35 -2.71
CA PRO A 52 4.36 -0.90 -3.86
C PRO A 52 3.96 0.49 -4.35
N GLU A 53 2.67 0.81 -4.34
CA GLU A 53 2.14 2.14 -4.69
C GLU A 53 2.61 3.21 -3.70
N GLY A 54 2.63 2.89 -2.40
CA GLY A 54 3.06 3.80 -1.35
C GLY A 54 4.50 4.31 -1.51
N LEU A 55 5.36 3.55 -2.20
CA LEU A 55 6.73 3.98 -2.53
C LEU A 55 6.76 5.27 -3.34
N LEU A 56 5.76 5.50 -4.22
CA LEU A 56 5.64 6.73 -5.00
C LEU A 56 5.37 7.94 -4.08
N VAL A 57 4.47 7.77 -3.12
CA VAL A 57 4.10 8.83 -2.17
C VAL A 57 5.28 9.16 -1.27
N ASP A 58 5.97 8.14 -0.75
CA ASP A 58 7.12 8.32 0.12
C ASP A 58 8.31 8.97 -0.61
N ALA A 59 8.59 8.56 -1.85
CA ALA A 59 9.60 9.20 -2.68
C ALA A 59 9.26 10.68 -2.96
N TRP A 60 7.98 10.99 -3.21
CA TRP A 60 7.52 12.37 -3.37
C TRP A 60 7.74 13.16 -2.07
N ILE A 61 7.31 12.64 -0.92
CA ILE A 61 7.59 13.27 0.39
C ILE A 61 9.09 13.53 0.57
N GLY A 62 9.94 12.59 0.15
CA GLY A 62 11.40 12.68 0.21
C GLY A 62 12.05 13.64 -0.79
N GLY A 63 11.29 14.29 -1.67
CA GLY A 63 11.81 15.32 -2.57
C GLY A 63 11.54 15.09 -4.06
N ALA A 64 11.05 13.90 -4.45
CA ALA A 64 10.75 13.63 -5.85
C ALA A 64 9.70 14.62 -6.40
N GLN A 65 9.79 14.86 -7.71
CA GLN A 65 8.90 15.78 -8.42
C GLN A 65 7.56 15.12 -8.70
N GLY A 66 6.51 15.93 -8.86
CA GLY A 66 5.17 15.47 -9.16
C GLY A 66 4.12 16.37 -8.53
N ARG A 67 2.97 16.47 -9.19
CA ARG A 67 1.81 17.13 -8.60
C ARG A 67 1.19 16.21 -7.57
N VAL A 68 0.74 16.76 -6.44
CA VAL A 68 0.16 15.97 -5.35
C VAL A 68 -1.06 15.16 -5.81
N GLU A 69 -1.84 15.65 -6.78
CA GLU A 69 -3.01 14.94 -7.29
C GLU A 69 -2.62 13.67 -8.06
N ASP A 70 -1.54 13.73 -8.84
CA ASP A 70 -1.05 12.58 -9.60
C ASP A 70 -0.42 11.55 -8.66
N VAL A 71 0.40 12.02 -7.72
CA VAL A 71 1.05 11.17 -6.70
C VAL A 71 0.02 10.47 -5.82
N ALA A 72 -1.03 11.18 -5.39
CA ALA A 72 -2.08 10.59 -4.56
C ALA A 72 -2.91 9.57 -5.34
N ARG A 73 -3.28 9.88 -6.60
CA ARG A 73 -4.04 8.96 -7.46
C ARG A 73 -3.27 7.67 -7.74
N ASP A 74 -1.98 7.78 -8.06
CA ASP A 74 -1.18 6.65 -8.53
C ASP A 74 -0.48 5.91 -7.37
N GLY A 75 -0.36 6.55 -6.20
CA GLY A 75 0.34 6.04 -5.02
C GLY A 75 -0.56 5.59 -3.86
N ILE A 76 -1.88 5.79 -3.95
CA ILE A 76 -2.83 5.37 -2.92
C ILE A 76 -3.96 4.54 -3.55
N THR A 77 -4.11 3.29 -3.11
CA THR A 77 -5.10 2.35 -3.65
C THR A 77 -6.53 2.66 -3.19
N TYR A 78 -7.51 1.91 -3.71
CA TYR A 78 -8.95 2.08 -3.42
C TYR A 78 -9.51 3.47 -3.77
N ARG A 79 -8.76 4.27 -4.53
CA ARG A 79 -9.05 5.67 -4.86
C ARG A 79 -9.07 6.59 -3.63
N PHE A 80 -8.51 6.16 -2.50
CA PHE A 80 -8.46 6.97 -1.29
C PHE A 80 -7.58 8.23 -1.43
N GLY A 81 -6.72 8.27 -2.45
CA GLY A 81 -5.94 9.45 -2.83
C GLY A 81 -6.72 10.53 -3.56
N GLU A 82 -7.89 10.22 -4.16
CA GLU A 82 -8.60 11.12 -5.08
C GLU A 82 -9.48 12.14 -4.36
N CYS A 83 -8.96 12.80 -3.33
CA CYS A 83 -9.71 13.79 -2.57
C CYS A 83 -8.82 14.93 -2.04
N ALA A 84 -9.39 16.14 -2.01
CA ALA A 84 -8.70 17.33 -1.52
C ALA A 84 -8.20 17.21 -0.06
N PRO A 85 -8.92 16.56 0.88
CA PRO A 85 -8.40 16.31 2.22
C PRO A 85 -7.09 15.51 2.23
N MET A 86 -6.99 14.44 1.42
CA MET A 86 -5.77 13.64 1.33
C MET A 86 -4.61 14.45 0.76
N HIS A 87 -4.85 15.23 -0.30
CA HIS A 87 -3.81 16.09 -0.89
C HIS A 87 -3.24 17.07 0.13
N ARG A 88 -4.09 17.70 0.95
CA ARG A 88 -3.63 18.61 2.02
C ARG A 88 -2.82 17.89 3.08
N GLN A 89 -3.20 16.67 3.45
CA GLN A 89 -2.43 15.85 4.40
C GLN A 89 -1.05 15.50 3.84
N LEU A 90 -0.97 15.02 2.60
CA LEU A 90 0.29 14.65 1.96
C LEU A 90 1.24 15.85 1.84
N THR A 91 0.74 17.02 1.44
CA THR A 91 1.55 18.25 1.39
C THR A 91 2.11 18.63 2.75
N TRP A 92 1.29 18.58 3.81
CA TRP A 92 1.76 18.83 5.16
C TRP A 92 2.79 17.78 5.63
N MET A 93 2.58 16.50 5.30
CA MET A 93 3.54 15.43 5.60
C MET A 93 4.88 15.68 4.90
N ARG A 94 4.85 16.12 3.64
CA ARG A 94 6.05 16.50 2.87
C ARG A 94 6.80 17.66 3.52
N GLU A 95 6.11 18.71 3.97
CA GLU A 95 6.72 19.84 4.68
C GLU A 95 7.37 19.43 6.01
N ARG A 96 6.82 18.40 6.67
CA ARG A 96 7.31 17.91 7.97
C ARG A 96 8.26 16.72 7.87
N GLY A 97 8.44 16.13 6.68
CA GLY A 97 9.24 14.93 6.50
C GLY A 97 8.64 13.66 7.13
N VAL A 98 7.30 13.60 7.28
CA VAL A 98 6.61 12.41 7.80
C VAL A 98 6.57 11.35 6.70
N ARG A 99 7.18 10.20 6.94
CA ARG A 99 7.26 9.09 5.99
C ARG A 99 5.89 8.50 5.69
N PHE A 100 5.69 7.98 4.48
CA PHE A 100 4.43 7.32 4.08
C PHE A 100 4.68 5.85 3.77
N TYR A 101 3.80 4.97 4.21
CA TYR A 101 3.83 3.57 3.84
C TYR A 101 2.41 3.07 3.54
N GLY A 102 2.24 2.37 2.41
CA GLY A 102 1.12 1.47 2.23
C GLY A 102 1.43 0.15 2.94
N MET A 103 0.45 -0.47 3.61
CA MET A 103 0.63 -1.79 4.24
C MET A 103 -0.02 -2.95 3.49
N ASP A 104 -0.81 -2.67 2.46
CA ASP A 104 -1.67 -3.63 1.81
C ASP A 104 -1.02 -4.29 0.58
N VAL A 105 -1.66 -5.34 0.07
CA VAL A 105 -1.32 -5.96 -1.22
C VAL A 105 -1.50 -4.98 -2.39
N PRO A 106 -0.81 -5.19 -3.52
CA PRO A 106 -0.89 -4.28 -4.67
C PRO A 106 -2.30 -4.20 -5.28
N GLY A 107 -2.56 -3.07 -5.93
CA GLY A 107 -3.64 -2.87 -6.88
C GLY A 107 -5.02 -3.06 -6.30
N SER A 108 -5.24 -2.59 -5.06
CA SER A 108 -6.53 -2.77 -4.36
C SER A 108 -6.95 -4.24 -4.24
N SER A 109 -5.99 -5.16 -4.07
CA SER A 109 -6.19 -6.63 -4.04
C SER A 109 -6.76 -7.19 -5.36
N THR A 110 -6.52 -6.53 -6.49
CA THR A 110 -7.03 -6.98 -7.80
C THR A 110 -6.05 -6.87 -8.96
N SER A 111 -4.96 -6.11 -8.82
CA SER A 111 -3.99 -5.89 -9.89
C SER A 111 -2.55 -6.05 -9.36
N PRO A 112 -1.76 -7.01 -9.87
CA PRO A 112 -0.38 -7.24 -9.40
C PRO A 112 0.64 -6.26 -9.99
N GLY A 113 0.26 -5.52 -11.03
CA GLY A 113 1.14 -4.65 -11.82
C GLY A 113 2.06 -3.71 -11.01
N PRO A 114 1.59 -3.05 -9.94
CA PRO A 114 2.44 -2.19 -9.10
C PRO A 114 3.64 -2.93 -8.49
N ALA A 115 3.44 -4.12 -7.93
CA ALA A 115 4.54 -4.94 -7.40
C ALA A 115 5.45 -5.44 -8.54
N VAL A 116 4.87 -5.89 -9.65
CA VAL A 116 5.63 -6.37 -10.82
C VAL A 116 6.58 -5.30 -11.36
N ARG A 117 6.13 -4.04 -11.42
CA ARG A 117 6.96 -2.91 -11.87
C ARG A 117 8.22 -2.72 -11.03
N VAL A 118 8.14 -2.94 -9.71
CA VAL A 118 9.30 -2.86 -8.81
C VAL A 118 10.25 -4.06 -9.00
N LEU A 119 9.70 -5.24 -9.26
CA LEU A 119 10.45 -6.50 -9.23
C LEU A 119 11.13 -6.86 -10.56
N THR A 120 10.71 -6.29 -11.69
CA THR A 120 11.27 -6.63 -13.01
C THR A 120 11.08 -5.52 -14.04
N GLU A 121 12.01 -5.45 -15.00
CA GLU A 121 11.93 -4.61 -16.22
C GLU A 121 11.28 -5.32 -17.41
N ASP A 122 10.84 -6.58 -17.26
CA ASP A 122 10.18 -7.35 -18.31
C ASP A 122 8.90 -6.65 -18.80
N ARG A 123 8.92 -6.20 -20.04
CA ARG A 123 7.83 -5.44 -20.66
C ARG A 123 6.57 -6.27 -20.89
N GLU A 124 6.73 -7.55 -21.21
CA GLU A 124 5.60 -8.44 -21.45
C GLU A 124 4.88 -8.73 -20.14
N LEU A 125 5.62 -9.09 -19.10
CA LEU A 125 5.03 -9.35 -17.78
C LEU A 125 4.41 -8.08 -17.17
N ARG A 126 5.04 -6.90 -17.32
CA ARG A 126 4.45 -5.62 -16.92
C ARG A 126 3.12 -5.35 -17.65
N ARG A 127 3.05 -5.58 -18.96
CA ARG A 127 1.81 -5.42 -19.74
C ARG A 127 0.73 -6.40 -19.29
N LEU A 128 1.10 -7.65 -19.03
CA LEU A 128 0.15 -8.70 -18.65
C LEU A 128 -0.40 -8.53 -17.22
N SER A 129 0.41 -7.97 -16.32
CA SER A 129 0.06 -7.75 -14.91
C SER A 129 -0.63 -6.43 -14.62
N ASP A 130 -0.60 -5.46 -15.54
CA ASP A 130 -1.29 -4.18 -15.37
C ASP A 130 -2.76 -4.28 -15.77
N LEU A 131 -3.58 -4.64 -14.79
CA LEU A 131 -5.02 -4.85 -14.98
C LEU A 131 -5.86 -3.58 -14.74
N GLY A 132 -5.23 -2.44 -14.43
CA GLY A 132 -5.93 -1.18 -14.17
C GLY A 132 -6.52 -1.07 -12.76
N GLY A 133 -7.56 -0.24 -12.61
CA GLY A 133 -8.22 0.03 -11.33
C GLY A 133 -9.08 -1.15 -10.84
N ARG A 134 -9.48 -1.14 -9.56
CA ARG A 134 -10.07 -2.32 -8.88
C ARG A 134 -11.14 -3.08 -9.67
N THR A 135 -12.18 -2.38 -10.13
CA THR A 135 -13.29 -2.98 -10.87
C THR A 135 -12.86 -3.45 -12.26
N GLU A 136 -12.06 -2.65 -12.95
CA GLU A 136 -11.54 -2.99 -14.28
C GLU A 136 -10.63 -4.22 -14.22
N ALA A 137 -9.79 -4.30 -13.18
CA ALA A 137 -8.89 -5.40 -12.98
C ALA A 137 -9.63 -6.72 -12.76
N ALA A 138 -10.69 -6.71 -11.95
CA ALA A 138 -11.55 -7.88 -11.76
C ALA A 138 -12.20 -8.34 -13.09
N ILE A 139 -12.71 -7.40 -13.89
CA ILE A 139 -13.32 -7.71 -15.20
C ILE A 139 -12.28 -8.30 -16.16
N ARG A 140 -11.11 -7.65 -16.28
CA ARG A 140 -10.03 -8.11 -17.17
C ARG A 140 -9.51 -9.48 -16.76
N TYR A 141 -9.32 -9.72 -15.45
CA TYR A 141 -8.86 -11.02 -14.94
C TYR A 141 -9.88 -12.14 -15.21
N ALA A 142 -11.17 -11.86 -15.01
CA ALA A 142 -12.24 -12.82 -15.31
C ALA A 142 -12.34 -13.14 -16.80
N ALA A 143 -12.14 -12.14 -17.67
CA ALA A 143 -12.14 -12.30 -19.12
C ALA A 143 -10.84 -12.93 -19.68
N MET A 144 -9.79 -13.03 -18.87
CA MET A 144 -8.49 -13.57 -19.30
C MET A 144 -8.62 -15.05 -19.68
N PRO A 145 -8.10 -15.47 -20.86
CA PRO A 145 -8.02 -16.88 -21.22
C PRO A 145 -7.28 -17.69 -20.15
N GLU A 146 -7.74 -18.92 -19.89
CA GLU A 146 -7.20 -19.75 -18.82
C GLU A 146 -5.68 -19.98 -18.94
N GLY A 147 -5.20 -20.24 -20.15
CA GLY A 147 -3.75 -20.41 -20.40
C GLY A 147 -2.93 -19.14 -20.17
N GLU A 148 -3.50 -17.96 -20.40
CA GLU A 148 -2.84 -16.68 -20.12
C GLU A 148 -2.86 -16.36 -18.62
N ARG A 149 -3.97 -16.65 -17.94
CA ARG A 149 -4.09 -16.55 -16.48
C ARG A 149 -3.11 -17.48 -15.76
N ALA A 150 -2.99 -18.73 -16.20
CA ALA A 150 -2.02 -19.67 -15.63
C ALA A 150 -0.57 -19.16 -15.78
N ARG A 151 -0.20 -18.72 -17.00
CA ARG A 151 1.12 -18.12 -17.25
C ARG A 151 1.40 -16.89 -16.39
N LEU A 152 0.41 -16.02 -16.23
CA LEU A 152 0.54 -14.86 -15.34
C LEU A 152 0.84 -15.34 -13.91
N LEU A 153 0.02 -16.23 -13.35
CA LEU A 153 0.20 -16.69 -11.96
C LEU A 153 1.55 -17.38 -11.73
N ASP A 154 2.00 -18.21 -12.67
CA ASP A 154 3.31 -18.86 -12.58
C ASP A 154 4.45 -17.83 -12.62
N ALA A 155 4.37 -16.86 -13.54
CA ALA A 155 5.33 -15.77 -13.60
C ALA A 155 5.35 -14.91 -12.33
N LEU A 156 4.19 -14.64 -11.71
CA LEU A 156 4.12 -13.90 -10.44
C LEU A 156 4.75 -14.70 -9.28
N ARG A 157 4.51 -16.01 -9.20
CA ARG A 157 5.11 -16.88 -8.18
C ARG A 157 6.63 -16.92 -8.30
N GLU A 158 7.13 -17.12 -9.52
CA GLU A 158 8.57 -17.12 -9.77
C GLU A 158 9.20 -15.75 -9.46
N LEU A 159 8.52 -14.66 -9.84
CA LEU A 159 9.00 -13.31 -9.58
C LEU A 159 9.05 -13.02 -8.07
N ALA A 160 8.02 -13.42 -7.31
CA ALA A 160 8.01 -13.31 -5.85
C ALA A 160 9.08 -14.19 -5.19
N ALA A 161 9.35 -15.39 -5.73
CA ALA A 161 10.43 -16.25 -5.23
C ALA A 161 11.81 -15.60 -5.44
N ARG A 162 12.09 -15.11 -6.66
CA ARG A 162 13.34 -14.39 -6.96
C ARG A 162 13.51 -13.14 -6.11
N GLY A 163 12.47 -12.31 -6.01
CA GLY A 163 12.49 -11.07 -5.24
C GLY A 163 12.74 -11.30 -3.75
N SER A 164 12.29 -12.42 -3.19
CA SER A 164 12.53 -12.77 -1.79
C SER A 164 14.00 -13.06 -1.46
N ALA A 165 14.82 -13.37 -2.45
CA ALA A 165 16.27 -13.56 -2.31
C ALA A 165 17.07 -12.26 -2.53
N SER A 166 16.41 -11.12 -2.76
CA SER A 166 17.07 -9.84 -3.00
C SER A 166 17.80 -9.32 -1.75
N ALA A 167 18.95 -8.68 -1.95
CA ALA A 167 19.61 -7.92 -0.88
C ALA A 167 18.86 -6.62 -0.52
N ASP A 168 18.02 -6.12 -1.42
CA ASP A 168 17.21 -4.91 -1.21
C ASP A 168 15.92 -5.25 -0.45
N ASP A 169 15.76 -4.62 0.72
CA ASP A 169 14.64 -4.83 1.64
C ASP A 169 13.29 -4.43 1.04
N VAL A 170 13.24 -3.37 0.23
CA VAL A 170 12.02 -2.92 -0.47
C VAL A 170 11.64 -3.94 -1.54
N VAL A 171 12.62 -4.44 -2.29
CA VAL A 171 12.39 -5.51 -3.29
C VAL A 171 11.87 -6.78 -2.60
N ARG A 172 12.45 -7.18 -1.47
CA ARG A 172 11.94 -8.34 -0.69
C ARG A 172 10.50 -8.11 -0.22
N HIS A 173 10.17 -6.91 0.26
CA HIS A 173 8.82 -6.63 0.77
C HIS A 173 7.77 -6.52 -0.35
N CYS A 174 8.14 -5.96 -1.51
CA CYS A 174 7.32 -6.04 -2.73
C CYS A 174 7.11 -7.49 -3.22
N ALA A 175 8.11 -8.36 -3.05
CA ALA A 175 7.97 -9.77 -3.36
C ALA A 175 7.03 -10.49 -2.37
N ALA A 176 7.06 -10.11 -1.09
CA ALA A 176 6.13 -10.59 -0.07
C ALA A 176 4.69 -10.13 -0.35
N SER A 177 4.48 -8.87 -0.76
CA SER A 177 3.15 -8.36 -1.13
C SER A 177 2.59 -9.09 -2.35
N LEU A 178 3.43 -9.38 -3.34
CA LEU A 178 3.03 -10.15 -4.52
C LEU A 178 2.70 -11.61 -4.17
N ARG A 179 3.45 -12.23 -3.25
CA ARG A 179 3.15 -13.58 -2.74
C ARG A 179 1.81 -13.61 -2.02
N ALA A 180 1.54 -12.62 -1.16
CA ALA A 180 0.27 -12.49 -0.46
C ALA A 180 -0.89 -12.31 -1.45
N PHE A 181 -0.74 -11.43 -2.45
CA PHE A 181 -1.71 -11.25 -3.52
C PHE A 181 -2.07 -12.56 -4.25
N VAL A 182 -1.07 -13.38 -4.62
CA VAL A 182 -1.33 -14.66 -5.28
C VAL A 182 -2.02 -15.65 -4.33
N ALA A 183 -1.67 -15.64 -3.05
CA ALA A 183 -2.27 -16.52 -2.04
C ALA A 183 -3.74 -16.16 -1.74
N GLU A 184 -4.19 -14.92 -1.97
CA GLU A 184 -5.61 -14.57 -1.83
C GLU A 184 -6.52 -15.30 -2.83
N LEU A 185 -5.97 -15.77 -3.95
CA LEU A 185 -6.73 -16.52 -4.96
C LEU A 185 -7.03 -17.95 -4.55
N ASP A 186 -6.27 -18.49 -3.58
CA ASP A 186 -6.44 -19.82 -3.00
C ASP A 186 -6.08 -19.75 -1.50
N PRO A 187 -6.94 -19.10 -0.69
CA PRO A 187 -6.62 -18.81 0.70
C PRO A 187 -6.59 -20.10 1.53
N PRO A 188 -5.74 -20.16 2.57
CA PRO A 188 -5.65 -21.34 3.42
C PRO A 188 -6.97 -21.61 4.16
N GLU A 189 -7.33 -22.88 4.32
CA GLU A 189 -8.55 -23.28 5.06
C GLU A 189 -8.50 -22.85 6.53
N THR A 190 -7.31 -22.74 7.10
CA THR A 190 -7.07 -22.36 8.50
C THR A 190 -5.92 -21.38 8.61
N GLY A 191 -6.00 -20.44 9.57
CA GLY A 191 -4.97 -19.44 9.82
C GLY A 191 -5.40 -18.04 9.41
N PRO A 192 -4.50 -17.04 9.51
CA PRO A 192 -4.80 -15.69 9.10
C PRO A 192 -4.95 -15.62 7.57
N TYR A 193 -5.84 -14.74 7.12
CA TYR A 193 -6.01 -14.46 5.71
C TYR A 193 -4.72 -13.83 5.13
N PRO A 194 -4.25 -14.19 3.92
CA PRO A 194 -2.91 -13.81 3.44
C PRO A 194 -2.66 -12.30 3.41
N ARG A 195 -3.68 -11.52 3.00
CA ARG A 195 -3.64 -10.05 3.00
C ARG A 195 -3.45 -9.49 4.41
N ASP A 196 -4.19 -10.01 5.38
CA ASP A 196 -4.12 -9.55 6.77
C ASP A 196 -2.77 -9.88 7.42
N ALA A 197 -2.24 -11.07 7.14
CA ALA A 197 -0.90 -11.45 7.57
C ALA A 197 0.17 -10.51 7.00
N PHE A 198 0.09 -10.18 5.71
CA PHE A 198 1.01 -9.24 5.07
C PHE A 198 0.90 -7.82 5.65
N MET A 199 -0.31 -7.31 5.89
CA MET A 199 -0.50 -6.00 6.53
C MET A 199 0.13 -5.95 7.92
N ALA A 200 -0.07 -7.00 8.73
CA ALA A 200 0.52 -7.10 10.06
C ALA A 200 2.06 -7.18 10.02
N GLU A 201 2.62 -7.92 9.06
CA GLU A 201 4.07 -7.96 8.83
C GLU A 201 4.62 -6.61 8.39
N THR A 202 3.89 -5.87 7.55
CA THR A 202 4.33 -4.54 7.09
C THR A 202 4.41 -3.53 8.23
N VAL A 203 3.52 -3.58 9.22
CA VAL A 203 3.65 -2.73 10.42
C VAL A 203 4.95 -3.02 11.17
N ARG A 204 5.41 -4.28 11.22
CA ARG A 204 6.71 -4.63 11.83
C ARG A 204 7.88 -4.18 10.97
N TRP A 205 7.73 -4.24 9.64
CA TRP A 205 8.76 -3.80 8.68
C TRP A 205 9.07 -2.30 8.80
N VAL A 206 8.08 -1.48 9.18
CA VAL A 206 8.23 -0.03 9.37
C VAL A 206 8.96 0.36 10.68
N LEU A 207 9.04 -0.55 11.67
CA LEU A 207 9.50 -0.26 13.05
C LEU A 207 11.01 -0.45 13.29
#